data_AF-A0A3Q2E4Y2-F1
#
_entry.id   AF-A0A3Q2E4Y2-F1
#
_cell.length_a   1.000
_cell.length_b   1.000
_cell.length_c   1.000
_cell.angle_alpha   90.00
_cell.angle_beta   90.00
_cell.angle_gamma   90.00
#
_symmetry.space_group_name_H-M   'P 1'
#
loop_
_entity.id
_entity.type
_entity.pdbx_description
1 polymer ?
#
loop_
_entity_poly.entity_id
_entity_poly.type
_entity_poly.pdbx_seq_one_letter_code
_entity_poly.pdbx_strand_id
1 'polypeptide(L)'
;MAAGSDHGLKRIVWKRIKDTIIADCKKSEVWKILILDPFTTKILSSCCKMSDLMEERITIVEDLFKIREPVPEMKAIYFMTPTSKCVDAFIADFKPKPKYKSAYVYFTDYCPDDLFNNMKLYCAKYIRVCKEINISFLPQEAQVFTCDDPGAFRKIYSPHSQEKRKTLETLADQLVTLCATLNENPGVRYKKDDKMVNAKTLAELVDDKLSKHYELDDSGKKKEKTPAQLLIVERGFDPVSPILHELTYQAMAYDLIDIQNDTYKYKSKDGSEKQALLNEDDMLWVKLRHKHIAEVSEQIPKMVKEISASKKQPDGKITISNLAQMMKKMPSFRKQLTEKTIHLQLAEDCMKFFANNVEKLCKAEQDLAVGSDVDGAKVKDPMRTLLPVLLNPFSKHDKIRAVLLYIFSVNGTTEENLNKFIQHVKIEDEREFILNWKELGVPIITTPSLFSRKPSRRERLEEETYNLSRWTPVIKDIMEDAVENKLDTRVWPHQSECPAAWNGSGAVSARQRNKPSSQDDRRTGSRLIIFVIGGITYSEMRAAYEVTQAVKSCEVIVGSSHILTPINLLEDIKALSKGPMETFTIEERSNA
;
A
#
# COMPACT_ATOMS: atom_id res chain seq x y z
N MET A 1 5.94 -13.38 13.44
CA MET A 1 5.46 -13.25 12.05
C MET A 1 4.96 -14.59 11.53
N ALA A 2 3.75 -14.94 11.95
CA ALA A 2 2.95 -16.04 11.42
C ALA A 2 1.50 -15.77 11.84
N ALA A 3 0.94 -14.61 11.45
CA ALA A 3 -0.49 -14.58 11.19
C ALA A 3 -0.67 -15.47 9.96
N GLY A 4 -1.41 -16.56 10.13
CA GLY A 4 -1.34 -17.74 9.26
C GLY A 4 -1.48 -17.41 7.77
N SER A 5 -0.79 -18.20 6.96
CA SER A 5 -0.87 -18.29 5.50
C SER A 5 -2.29 -18.41 4.92
N ASP A 6 -3.30 -18.52 5.78
CA ASP A 6 -4.70 -18.80 5.45
C ASP A 6 -5.61 -17.55 5.45
N HIS A 7 -5.14 -16.40 5.96
CA HIS A 7 -6.01 -15.23 6.19
C HIS A 7 -5.58 -13.91 5.51
N GLY A 8 -4.45 -13.85 4.80
CA GLY A 8 -3.99 -12.60 4.16
C GLY A 8 -4.86 -12.15 2.97
N LEU A 9 -4.91 -10.83 2.72
CA LEU A 9 -5.67 -10.20 1.63
C LEU A 9 -5.48 -10.86 0.27
N LYS A 10 -4.24 -11.19 -0.11
CA LYS A 10 -3.94 -11.89 -1.38
C LYS A 10 -4.71 -13.20 -1.51
N ARG A 11 -4.74 -13.99 -0.44
CA ARG A 11 -5.47 -15.27 -0.43
C ARG A 11 -6.97 -15.07 -0.42
N ILE A 12 -7.49 -14.06 0.29
CA ILE A 12 -8.92 -13.72 0.27
C ILE A 12 -9.36 -13.36 -1.15
N VAL A 13 -8.60 -12.49 -1.83
CA VAL A 13 -8.86 -12.08 -3.22
C VAL A 13 -8.78 -13.29 -4.15
N TRP A 14 -7.73 -14.11 -4.06
CA TRP A 14 -7.59 -15.31 -4.87
C TRP A 14 -8.73 -16.30 -4.67
N LYS A 15 -9.13 -16.55 -3.41
CA LYS A 15 -10.26 -17.41 -3.09
C LYS A 15 -11.55 -16.89 -3.73
N ARG A 16 -11.81 -15.57 -3.63
CA ARG A 16 -12.99 -14.96 -4.25
C ARG A 16 -12.98 -15.11 -5.78
N ILE A 17 -11.84 -14.88 -6.44
CA ILE A 17 -11.68 -15.09 -7.88
C ILE A 17 -11.92 -16.55 -8.26
N LYS A 18 -11.37 -17.49 -7.49
CA LYS A 18 -11.53 -18.92 -7.72
C LYS A 18 -12.99 -19.37 -7.55
N ASP A 19 -13.65 -18.92 -6.49
CA ASP A 19 -15.02 -19.31 -6.17
C ASP A 19 -16.06 -18.67 -7.11
N THR A 20 -15.72 -17.55 -7.76
CA THR A 20 -16.59 -16.86 -8.72
C THR A 20 -16.22 -17.22 -10.16
N ILE A 21 -15.11 -16.71 -10.68
CA ILE A 21 -14.68 -16.87 -12.07
C ILE A 21 -14.45 -18.34 -12.41
N ILE A 22 -13.59 -19.00 -11.63
CA ILE A 22 -13.08 -20.32 -12.00
C ILE A 22 -14.15 -21.38 -11.77
N ALA A 23 -14.87 -21.32 -10.65
CA ALA A 23 -15.94 -22.27 -10.33
C ALA A 23 -17.10 -22.22 -11.33
N ASP A 24 -17.55 -21.03 -11.74
CA ASP A 24 -18.57 -20.87 -12.79
C ASP A 24 -18.14 -21.53 -14.11
N CYS A 25 -16.83 -21.53 -14.37
CA CYS A 25 -16.22 -22.10 -15.56
C CYS A 25 -15.88 -23.61 -15.44
N LYS A 26 -15.88 -24.20 -14.24
CA LYS A 26 -15.51 -25.62 -14.02
C LYS A 26 -16.45 -26.64 -14.66
N LYS A 27 -17.71 -26.28 -14.92
CA LYS A 27 -18.69 -27.17 -15.59
C LYS A 27 -18.34 -27.55 -17.03
N SER A 28 -17.29 -26.96 -17.60
CA SER A 28 -16.80 -27.23 -18.95
C SER A 28 -15.47 -27.97 -18.87
N GLU A 29 -15.41 -29.22 -19.33
CA GLU A 29 -14.18 -30.05 -19.34
C GLU A 29 -13.04 -29.47 -20.20
N VAL A 30 -13.37 -28.50 -21.06
CA VAL A 30 -12.45 -27.85 -22.00
C VAL A 30 -11.55 -26.81 -21.32
N TRP A 31 -10.29 -26.75 -21.76
CA TRP A 31 -9.31 -25.69 -21.50
C TRP A 31 -9.82 -24.30 -21.94
N LYS A 32 -9.36 -23.25 -21.25
CA LYS A 32 -9.88 -21.88 -21.43
C LYS A 32 -8.74 -20.88 -21.59
N ILE A 33 -9.03 -19.82 -22.33
CA ILE A 33 -8.14 -18.67 -22.50
C ILE A 33 -8.60 -17.59 -21.52
N LEU A 34 -7.68 -17.02 -20.76
CA LEU A 34 -7.94 -15.90 -19.86
C LEU A 34 -7.45 -14.60 -20.50
N ILE A 35 -8.31 -13.61 -20.61
CA ILE A 35 -8.02 -12.32 -21.21
C ILE A 35 -8.18 -11.26 -20.13
N LEU A 36 -7.12 -10.48 -19.95
CA LEU A 36 -7.00 -9.50 -18.87
C LEU A 36 -6.69 -8.12 -19.43
N ASP A 37 -7.19 -7.10 -18.75
CA ASP A 37 -6.70 -5.73 -18.92
C ASP A 37 -5.49 -5.47 -17.99
N PRO A 38 -4.83 -4.29 -18.06
CA PRO A 38 -3.67 -3.99 -17.22
C PRO A 38 -3.95 -4.05 -15.71
N PHE A 39 -5.14 -3.64 -15.26
CA PHE A 39 -5.48 -3.59 -13.83
C PHE A 39 -5.77 -5.00 -13.29
N THR A 40 -6.58 -5.78 -13.99
CA THR A 40 -6.87 -7.18 -13.66
C THR A 40 -5.64 -8.07 -13.79
N THR A 41 -4.72 -7.75 -14.70
CA THR A 41 -3.38 -8.37 -14.76
C THR A 41 -2.64 -8.16 -13.44
N LYS A 42 -2.60 -6.92 -12.92
CA LYS A 42 -1.98 -6.62 -11.61
C LYS A 42 -2.67 -7.35 -10.46
N ILE A 43 -4.01 -7.40 -10.42
CA ILE A 43 -4.77 -8.14 -9.40
C ILE A 43 -4.33 -9.60 -9.39
N LEU A 44 -4.39 -10.27 -10.54
CA LEU A 44 -4.06 -11.68 -10.64
C LEU A 44 -2.58 -11.95 -10.36
N SER A 45 -1.67 -11.14 -10.90
CA SER A 45 -0.23 -11.31 -10.62
C SER A 45 0.12 -11.13 -9.15
N SER A 46 -0.69 -10.37 -8.40
CA SER A 46 -0.47 -10.19 -6.96
C SER A 46 -0.90 -11.41 -6.14
N CYS A 47 -1.96 -12.12 -6.54
CA CYS A 47 -2.58 -13.15 -5.71
C CYS A 47 -2.44 -14.59 -6.21
N CYS A 48 -1.94 -14.82 -7.43
CA CYS A 48 -1.77 -16.16 -7.98
C CYS A 48 -0.54 -16.29 -8.89
N LYS A 49 -0.02 -17.51 -9.01
CA LYS A 49 1.04 -17.87 -9.96
C LYS A 49 0.45 -18.49 -11.22
N MET A 50 1.26 -18.52 -12.27
CA MET A 50 0.89 -19.22 -13.51
C MET A 50 0.63 -20.72 -13.26
N SER A 51 1.36 -21.35 -12.31
CA SER A 51 1.10 -22.73 -11.89
C SER A 51 -0.34 -22.92 -11.38
N ASP A 52 -0.82 -21.98 -10.58
CA ASP A 52 -2.14 -22.05 -9.94
C ASP A 52 -3.25 -21.89 -10.99
N LEU A 53 -3.02 -21.07 -12.02
CA LEU A 53 -3.92 -20.92 -13.17
C LEU A 53 -3.97 -22.18 -14.03
N MET A 54 -2.82 -22.83 -14.27
CA MET A 54 -2.74 -24.08 -15.03
C MET A 54 -3.49 -25.23 -14.33
N GLU A 55 -3.38 -25.32 -13.00
CA GLU A 55 -4.14 -26.29 -12.18
C GLU A 55 -5.67 -26.11 -12.35
N GLU A 56 -6.11 -24.89 -12.63
CA GLU A 56 -7.51 -24.54 -12.86
C GLU A 56 -7.92 -24.59 -14.35
N ARG A 57 -7.11 -25.25 -15.19
CA ARG A 57 -7.33 -25.45 -16.63
C ARG A 57 -7.35 -24.17 -17.48
N ILE A 58 -6.59 -23.17 -17.09
CA ILE A 58 -6.31 -21.99 -17.90
C ILE A 58 -4.98 -22.22 -18.62
N THR A 59 -4.99 -22.30 -19.95
CA THR A 59 -3.78 -22.60 -20.75
C THR A 59 -2.97 -21.36 -21.06
N ILE A 60 -3.66 -20.26 -21.39
CA ILE A 60 -3.05 -19.05 -21.93
C ILE A 60 -3.69 -17.85 -21.24
N VAL A 61 -2.84 -16.90 -20.83
CA VAL A 61 -3.23 -15.58 -20.35
C VAL A 61 -2.82 -14.56 -21.41
N GLU A 62 -3.77 -13.80 -21.93
CA GLU A 62 -3.54 -12.78 -22.96
C GLU A 62 -3.96 -11.38 -22.49
N ASP A 63 -3.35 -10.37 -23.09
CA ASP A 63 -3.67 -8.95 -22.88
C ASP A 63 -4.80 -8.50 -23.80
N LEU A 64 -5.87 -7.94 -23.23
CA LEU A 64 -7.05 -7.45 -23.95
C LEU A 64 -6.71 -6.43 -25.04
N PHE A 65 -5.70 -5.59 -24.84
CA PHE A 65 -5.33 -4.53 -25.76
C PHE A 65 -4.32 -4.95 -26.82
N LYS A 66 -3.73 -6.14 -26.71
CA LYS A 66 -2.82 -6.67 -27.74
C LYS A 66 -3.60 -7.39 -28.84
N ILE A 67 -2.99 -7.41 -30.03
CA ILE A 67 -3.45 -8.23 -31.14
C ILE A 67 -3.23 -9.69 -30.73
N ARG A 68 -4.31 -10.49 -30.83
CA ARG A 68 -4.38 -11.87 -30.36
C ARG A 68 -4.82 -12.77 -31.52
N GLU A 69 -4.29 -13.98 -31.55
CA GLU A 69 -4.63 -14.96 -32.58
C GLU A 69 -6.05 -15.49 -32.36
N PRO A 70 -6.90 -15.56 -33.40
CA PRO A 70 -8.23 -16.16 -33.28
C PRO A 70 -8.14 -17.65 -32.93
N VAL A 71 -8.84 -18.07 -31.87
CA VAL A 71 -9.01 -19.47 -31.48
C VAL A 71 -10.51 -19.81 -31.36
N PRO A 72 -11.24 -19.96 -32.49
CA PRO A 72 -12.71 -20.04 -32.50
C PRO A 72 -13.29 -21.29 -31.83
N GLU A 73 -12.46 -22.30 -31.56
CA GLU A 73 -12.87 -23.54 -30.89
C GLU A 73 -12.90 -23.40 -29.35
N MET A 74 -12.11 -22.48 -28.80
CA MET A 74 -11.96 -22.29 -27.36
C MET A 74 -12.92 -21.23 -26.81
N LYS A 75 -13.24 -21.38 -25.53
CA LYS A 75 -13.99 -20.39 -24.75
C LYS A 75 -13.01 -19.41 -24.10
N ALA A 76 -13.39 -18.14 -24.06
CA ALA A 76 -12.58 -17.09 -23.47
C ALA A 76 -13.23 -16.53 -22.19
N ILE A 77 -12.42 -16.39 -21.15
CA ILE A 77 -12.76 -15.70 -19.91
C ILE A 77 -12.20 -14.29 -20.02
N TYR A 78 -13.05 -13.29 -19.94
CA TYR A 78 -12.66 -11.88 -19.86
C TYR A 78 -12.81 -11.45 -18.41
N PHE A 79 -11.69 -11.16 -17.76
CA PHE A 79 -11.70 -10.46 -16.48
C PHE A 79 -11.17 -9.05 -16.74
N MET A 80 -12.03 -8.05 -16.66
CA MET A 80 -11.71 -6.68 -17.12
C MET A 80 -12.41 -5.61 -16.28
N THR A 81 -11.87 -4.39 -16.33
CA THR A 81 -12.50 -3.21 -15.74
C THR A 81 -13.68 -2.73 -16.58
N PRO A 82 -14.75 -2.17 -15.97
CA PRO A 82 -15.90 -1.62 -16.68
C PRO A 82 -15.60 -0.24 -17.29
N THR A 83 -14.64 -0.18 -18.21
CA THR A 83 -14.25 1.05 -18.92
C THR A 83 -14.63 0.97 -20.39
N SER A 84 -14.92 2.13 -21.03
CA SER A 84 -15.22 2.18 -22.47
C SER A 84 -14.14 1.45 -23.28
N LYS A 85 -12.85 1.73 -22.99
CA LYS A 85 -11.72 1.11 -23.68
C LYS A 85 -11.74 -0.42 -23.60
N CYS A 86 -12.07 -0.99 -22.44
CA CYS A 86 -12.16 -2.45 -22.28
C CYS A 86 -13.35 -3.03 -23.02
N VAL A 87 -14.51 -2.38 -22.92
CA VAL A 87 -15.74 -2.83 -23.60
C VAL A 87 -15.60 -2.74 -25.12
N ASP A 88 -14.99 -1.69 -25.65
CA ASP A 88 -14.73 -1.52 -27.09
C ASP A 88 -13.74 -2.59 -27.60
N ALA A 89 -12.68 -2.87 -26.84
CA ALA A 89 -11.74 -3.94 -27.16
C ALA A 89 -12.40 -5.33 -27.13
N PHE A 90 -13.30 -5.57 -26.17
CA PHE A 90 -14.11 -6.79 -26.11
C PHE A 90 -15.03 -6.91 -27.34
N ILE A 91 -15.72 -5.82 -27.72
CA ILE A 91 -16.61 -5.81 -28.90
C ILE A 91 -15.82 -6.12 -30.17
N ALA A 92 -14.59 -5.58 -30.30
CA ALA A 92 -13.70 -5.82 -31.43
C ALA A 92 -13.29 -7.29 -31.59
N ASP A 93 -13.29 -8.09 -30.52
CA ASP A 93 -12.98 -9.53 -30.62
C ASP A 93 -14.10 -10.35 -31.29
N PHE A 94 -15.31 -9.79 -31.39
CA PHE A 94 -16.48 -10.46 -31.95
C PHE A 94 -16.96 -9.86 -33.28
N LYS A 95 -16.29 -8.81 -33.78
CA LYS A 95 -16.59 -8.14 -35.05
C LYS A 95 -15.34 -8.03 -35.94
N PRO A 96 -15.44 -8.31 -37.26
CA PRO A 96 -16.58 -8.88 -37.98
C PRO A 96 -16.70 -10.41 -37.81
N LYS A 97 -15.60 -11.09 -37.43
CA LYS A 97 -15.56 -12.53 -37.17
C LYS A 97 -15.18 -12.78 -35.71
N PRO A 98 -15.82 -13.75 -35.02
CA PRO A 98 -15.50 -14.04 -33.63
C PRO A 98 -14.13 -14.68 -33.49
N LYS A 99 -13.30 -14.14 -32.60
CA LYS A 99 -12.02 -14.74 -32.21
C LYS A 99 -12.18 -16.00 -31.37
N TYR A 100 -13.24 -16.11 -30.59
CA TYR A 100 -13.47 -17.21 -29.65
C TYR A 100 -14.89 -17.77 -29.77
N LYS A 101 -15.10 -19.01 -29.34
CA LYS A 101 -16.41 -19.71 -29.40
C LYS A 101 -17.50 -18.98 -28.61
N SER A 102 -17.15 -18.51 -27.42
CA SER A 102 -18.04 -17.81 -26.49
C SER A 102 -17.24 -17.06 -25.43
N ALA A 103 -17.84 -16.02 -24.85
CA ALA A 103 -17.26 -15.18 -23.81
C ALA A 103 -17.90 -15.41 -22.44
N TYR A 104 -17.07 -15.44 -21.40
CA TYR A 104 -17.45 -15.34 -19.99
C TYR A 104 -16.90 -14.03 -19.47
N VAL A 105 -17.76 -13.05 -19.27
CA VAL A 105 -17.36 -11.68 -18.91
C VAL A 105 -17.51 -11.48 -17.41
N TYR A 106 -16.43 -11.07 -16.78
CA TYR A 106 -16.39 -10.71 -15.37
C TYR A 106 -15.83 -9.30 -15.24
N PHE A 107 -16.63 -8.40 -14.68
CA PHE A 107 -16.20 -7.04 -14.38
C PHE A 107 -15.61 -6.95 -12.97
N THR A 108 -14.57 -6.13 -12.80
CA THR A 108 -13.99 -5.83 -11.48
C THR A 108 -14.98 -5.14 -10.56
N ASP A 109 -15.86 -4.30 -11.10
CA ASP A 109 -16.80 -3.44 -10.38
C ASP A 109 -18.11 -3.31 -11.19
N TYR A 110 -19.07 -2.53 -10.68
CA TYR A 110 -20.33 -2.21 -11.37
C TYR A 110 -20.09 -1.73 -12.79
N CYS A 111 -20.80 -2.32 -13.76
CA CYS A 111 -20.76 -1.90 -15.15
C CYS A 111 -21.87 -0.89 -15.46
N PRO A 112 -21.54 0.37 -15.82
CA PRO A 112 -22.54 1.35 -16.20
C PRO A 112 -23.47 0.86 -17.31
N ASP A 113 -24.76 1.18 -17.19
CA ASP A 113 -25.82 0.70 -18.11
C ASP A 113 -25.52 1.03 -19.58
N ASP A 114 -24.91 2.18 -19.87
CA ASP A 114 -24.53 2.58 -21.23
C ASP A 114 -23.51 1.60 -21.84
N LEU A 115 -22.48 1.22 -21.07
CA LEU A 115 -21.47 0.27 -21.49
C LEU A 115 -22.05 -1.14 -21.63
N PHE A 116 -22.91 -1.55 -20.69
CA PHE A 116 -23.59 -2.83 -20.72
C PHE A 116 -24.51 -2.95 -21.95
N ASN A 117 -25.29 -1.92 -22.26
CA ASN A 117 -26.18 -1.88 -23.41
C ASN A 117 -25.42 -1.93 -24.73
N ASN A 118 -24.30 -1.22 -24.84
CA ASN A 118 -23.42 -1.27 -26.01
C ASN A 118 -22.86 -2.69 -26.23
N MET A 119 -22.38 -3.33 -25.16
CA MET A 119 -21.90 -4.71 -25.19
C MET A 119 -23.01 -5.70 -25.60
N LYS A 120 -24.22 -5.53 -25.04
CA LYS A 120 -25.39 -6.37 -25.33
C LYS A 120 -25.79 -6.26 -26.81
N LEU A 121 -25.82 -5.05 -27.37
CA LEU A 121 -26.21 -4.81 -28.76
C LEU A 121 -25.36 -5.62 -29.76
N TYR A 122 -24.06 -5.75 -29.49
CA TYR A 122 -23.11 -6.32 -30.45
C TYR A 122 -22.66 -7.74 -30.14
N CYS A 123 -22.61 -8.14 -28.87
CA CYS A 123 -21.96 -9.37 -28.44
C CYS A 123 -22.89 -10.34 -27.71
N ALA A 124 -24.18 -10.02 -27.50
CA ALA A 124 -25.10 -10.86 -26.72
C ALA A 124 -25.13 -12.34 -27.13
N LYS A 125 -25.05 -12.65 -28.43
CA LYS A 125 -25.03 -14.05 -28.93
C LYS A 125 -23.82 -14.87 -28.44
N TYR A 126 -22.71 -14.21 -28.11
CA TYR A 126 -21.45 -14.84 -27.70
C TYR A 126 -21.27 -14.90 -26.18
N ILE A 127 -21.91 -14.00 -25.44
CA ILE A 127 -21.81 -13.94 -23.98
C ILE A 127 -22.58 -15.11 -23.36
N ARG A 128 -21.94 -15.82 -22.44
CA ARG A 128 -22.55 -16.94 -21.68
C ARG A 128 -22.74 -16.60 -20.20
N VAL A 129 -21.83 -15.81 -19.66
CA VAL A 129 -21.88 -15.29 -18.29
C VAL A 129 -21.46 -13.83 -18.35
N CYS A 130 -22.16 -12.99 -17.61
CA CYS A 130 -21.78 -11.60 -17.34
C CYS A 130 -22.01 -11.36 -15.85
N LYS A 131 -20.94 -11.16 -15.07
CA LYS A 131 -21.02 -10.98 -13.61
C LYS A 131 -20.06 -9.89 -13.16
N GLU A 132 -20.37 -9.30 -12.00
CA GLU A 132 -19.53 -8.31 -11.33
C GLU A 132 -18.93 -8.97 -10.09
N ILE A 133 -17.61 -8.87 -9.92
CA ILE A 133 -16.91 -9.54 -8.79
C ILE A 133 -16.81 -8.60 -7.57
N ASN A 134 -16.85 -7.29 -7.80
CA ASN A 134 -16.63 -6.26 -6.77
C ASN A 134 -15.25 -6.40 -6.10
N ILE A 135 -14.19 -6.38 -6.91
CA ILE A 135 -12.78 -6.31 -6.50
C ILE A 135 -12.12 -5.22 -7.35
N SER A 136 -12.01 -4.01 -6.79
CA SER A 136 -11.45 -2.84 -7.46
C SER A 136 -10.23 -2.27 -6.71
N PHE A 137 -9.46 -3.14 -6.04
CA PHE A 137 -8.24 -2.78 -5.32
C PHE A 137 -7.14 -3.83 -5.53
N LEU A 138 -5.88 -3.46 -5.29
CA LEU A 138 -4.75 -4.38 -5.33
C LEU A 138 -4.37 -4.84 -3.91
N PRO A 139 -4.36 -6.16 -3.62
CA PRO A 139 -3.81 -6.69 -2.37
C PRO A 139 -2.28 -6.67 -2.44
N GLN A 140 -1.63 -5.63 -1.91
CA GLN A 140 -0.17 -5.48 -2.00
C GLN A 140 0.57 -6.45 -1.09
N GLU A 141 0.08 -6.60 0.13
CA GLU A 141 0.57 -7.54 1.13
C GLU A 141 -0.59 -8.18 1.88
N ALA A 142 -0.31 -9.09 2.81
CA ALA A 142 -1.32 -9.76 3.62
C ALA A 142 -2.25 -8.79 4.35
N GLN A 143 -1.74 -7.63 4.80
CA GLN A 143 -2.51 -6.60 5.53
C GLN A 143 -2.51 -5.23 4.86
N VAL A 144 -1.99 -5.12 3.63
CA VAL A 144 -1.85 -3.85 2.91
C VAL A 144 -2.56 -3.91 1.57
N PHE A 145 -3.37 -2.89 1.28
CA PHE A 145 -4.03 -2.72 -0.02
C PHE A 145 -3.73 -1.34 -0.64
N THR A 146 -3.91 -1.23 -1.96
CA THR A 146 -3.85 0.05 -2.67
C THR A 146 -4.96 0.15 -3.72
N CYS A 147 -5.40 1.38 -3.99
CA CYS A 147 -6.31 1.67 -5.08
C CYS A 147 -5.63 1.83 -6.45
N ASP A 148 -4.28 1.77 -6.52
CA ASP A 148 -3.48 1.90 -7.75
C ASP A 148 -3.73 3.23 -8.51
N ASP A 149 -3.95 4.33 -7.79
CA ASP A 149 -4.06 5.69 -8.38
C ASP A 149 -3.04 6.65 -7.74
N PRO A 150 -1.75 6.60 -8.13
CA PRO A 150 -0.77 7.60 -7.72
C PRO A 150 -1.20 9.04 -8.07
N GLY A 151 -1.88 9.21 -9.22
CA GLY A 151 -2.39 10.50 -9.68
C GLY A 151 -3.46 11.09 -8.76
N ALA A 152 -4.09 10.29 -7.89
CA ALA A 152 -5.06 10.76 -6.91
C ALA A 152 -4.49 11.85 -6.00
N PHE A 153 -3.19 11.79 -5.66
CA PHE A 153 -2.55 12.80 -4.81
C PHE A 153 -2.70 14.20 -5.40
N ARG A 154 -2.28 14.37 -6.66
CA ARG A 154 -2.38 15.66 -7.35
C ARG A 154 -3.82 16.06 -7.61
N LYS A 155 -4.70 15.12 -8.01
CA LYS A 155 -6.12 15.39 -8.27
C LYS A 155 -6.87 15.86 -7.01
N ILE A 156 -6.46 15.40 -5.82
CA ILE A 156 -7.11 15.77 -4.56
C ILE A 156 -6.46 17.01 -3.94
N TYR A 157 -5.13 17.09 -3.87
CA TYR A 157 -4.46 18.17 -3.13
C TYR A 157 -4.11 19.40 -3.98
N SER A 158 -4.09 19.31 -5.31
CA SER A 158 -3.79 20.50 -6.12
C SER A 158 -4.95 21.50 -6.07
N PRO A 159 -4.68 22.79 -5.80
CA PRO A 159 -5.71 23.83 -5.80
C PRO A 159 -6.33 24.05 -7.19
N HIS A 160 -5.65 23.62 -8.25
CA HIS A 160 -6.09 23.77 -9.64
C HIS A 160 -6.93 22.58 -10.16
N SER A 161 -7.09 21.51 -9.37
CA SER A 161 -7.77 20.31 -9.86
C SER A 161 -9.29 20.45 -9.86
N GLN A 162 -9.91 20.09 -10.99
CA GLN A 162 -11.36 19.93 -11.13
C GLN A 162 -11.83 18.49 -10.96
N GLU A 163 -10.89 17.54 -10.79
CA GLU A 163 -11.20 16.10 -10.73
C GLU A 163 -11.35 15.57 -9.31
N LYS A 164 -11.07 16.39 -8.29
CA LYS A 164 -11.11 16.03 -6.86
C LYS A 164 -12.32 15.18 -6.48
N ARG A 165 -13.54 15.67 -6.74
CA ARG A 165 -14.78 14.97 -6.33
C ARG A 165 -14.91 13.62 -7.01
N LYS A 166 -14.65 13.57 -8.32
CA LYS A 166 -14.69 12.33 -9.12
C LYS A 166 -13.66 11.31 -8.61
N THR A 167 -12.45 11.76 -8.27
CA THR A 167 -11.41 10.91 -7.68
C THR A 167 -11.85 10.36 -6.33
N LEU A 168 -12.42 11.19 -5.44
CA LEU A 168 -12.96 10.72 -4.15
C LEU A 168 -14.09 9.71 -4.34
N GLU A 169 -14.96 9.90 -5.33
CA GLU A 169 -16.02 8.94 -5.67
C GLU A 169 -15.45 7.60 -6.13
N THR A 170 -14.44 7.60 -7.02
CA THR A 170 -13.73 6.38 -7.42
C THR A 170 -13.08 5.68 -6.24
N LEU A 171 -12.36 6.40 -5.38
CA LEU A 171 -11.77 5.81 -4.17
C LEU A 171 -12.84 5.21 -3.25
N ALA A 172 -14.02 5.83 -3.15
CA ALA A 172 -15.13 5.31 -2.36
C ALA A 172 -15.67 3.99 -2.92
N ASP A 173 -15.81 3.86 -4.25
CA ASP A 173 -16.21 2.59 -4.89
C ASP A 173 -15.20 1.48 -4.56
N GLN A 174 -13.90 1.77 -4.70
CA GLN A 174 -12.84 0.81 -4.41
C GLN A 174 -12.84 0.37 -2.94
N LEU A 175 -13.05 1.30 -2.00
CA LEU A 175 -13.18 0.97 -0.57
C LEU A 175 -14.40 0.10 -0.28
N VAL A 176 -15.52 0.33 -0.96
CA VAL A 176 -16.71 -0.55 -0.86
C VAL A 176 -16.37 -1.95 -1.37
N THR A 177 -15.65 -2.09 -2.49
CA THR A 177 -15.22 -3.41 -2.99
C THR A 177 -14.29 -4.14 -2.02
N LEU A 178 -13.42 -3.42 -1.31
CA LEU A 178 -12.60 -4.00 -0.24
C LEU A 178 -13.47 -4.54 0.90
N CYS A 179 -14.39 -3.72 1.40
CA CYS A 179 -15.31 -4.14 2.48
C CYS A 179 -16.16 -5.35 2.05
N ALA A 180 -16.67 -5.34 0.82
CA ALA A 180 -17.40 -6.46 0.24
C ALA A 180 -16.53 -7.73 0.12
N THR A 181 -15.25 -7.58 -0.25
CA THR A 181 -14.28 -8.69 -0.37
C THR A 181 -13.93 -9.29 0.99
N LEU A 182 -13.78 -8.45 2.01
CA LEU A 182 -13.57 -8.87 3.39
C LEU A 182 -14.84 -9.42 4.05
N ASN A 183 -16.00 -9.26 3.41
CA ASN A 183 -17.31 -9.55 3.98
C ASN A 183 -17.61 -8.71 5.23
N GLU A 184 -17.17 -7.45 5.27
CA GLU A 184 -17.37 -6.50 6.37
C GLU A 184 -18.35 -5.37 6.01
N ASN A 185 -19.18 -4.96 6.96
CA ASN A 185 -19.98 -3.73 6.86
C ASN A 185 -19.57 -2.79 8.00
N PRO A 186 -18.44 -2.07 7.88
CA PRO A 186 -17.84 -1.38 9.01
C PRO A 186 -18.59 -0.09 9.40
N GLY A 187 -18.41 0.33 10.65
CA GLY A 187 -18.70 1.69 11.08
C GLY A 187 -17.65 2.65 10.54
N VAL A 188 -18.08 3.72 9.87
CA VAL A 188 -17.15 4.66 9.21
C VAL A 188 -16.84 5.83 10.14
N ARG A 189 -15.55 6.13 10.33
CA ARG A 189 -15.05 7.30 11.06
C ARG A 189 -14.03 8.05 10.21
N TYR A 190 -13.86 9.33 10.48
CA TYR A 190 -12.88 10.16 9.79
C TYR A 190 -12.15 11.08 10.75
N LYS A 191 -10.91 11.46 10.43
CA LYS A 191 -10.23 12.53 11.15
C LYS A 191 -10.89 13.86 10.80
N LYS A 192 -11.46 14.53 11.79
CA LYS A 192 -11.97 15.89 11.63
C LYS A 192 -10.80 16.86 11.46
N ASP A 193 -10.90 17.71 10.45
CA ASP A 193 -10.03 18.85 10.23
C ASP A 193 -10.87 20.01 9.69
N ASP A 194 -10.75 21.19 10.28
CA ASP A 194 -11.55 22.35 9.85
C ASP A 194 -10.96 22.98 8.58
N LYS A 195 -9.67 22.74 8.28
CA LYS A 195 -9.01 23.26 7.07
C LYS A 195 -9.15 22.34 5.87
N MET A 196 -9.36 21.05 6.11
CA MET A 196 -9.44 20.03 5.06
C MET A 196 -10.66 19.14 5.26
N VAL A 197 -11.47 19.02 4.22
CA VAL A 197 -12.75 18.30 4.28
C VAL A 197 -12.74 17.00 3.48
N ASN A 198 -11.61 16.59 2.89
CA ASN A 198 -11.60 15.44 1.98
C ASN A 198 -11.85 14.13 2.74
N ALA A 199 -11.31 13.97 3.96
CA ALA A 199 -11.60 12.79 4.78
C ALA A 199 -13.09 12.64 5.11
N LYS A 200 -13.75 13.75 5.51
CA LYS A 200 -15.20 13.78 5.77
C LYS A 200 -15.99 13.45 4.50
N THR A 201 -15.64 14.10 3.39
CA THR A 201 -16.31 13.90 2.09
C THR A 201 -16.21 12.46 1.61
N LEU A 202 -15.04 11.83 1.77
CA LEU A 202 -14.83 10.43 1.43
C LEU A 202 -15.59 9.50 2.38
N ALA A 203 -15.65 9.80 3.67
CA ALA A 203 -16.40 9.02 4.64
C ALA A 203 -17.90 9.00 4.35
N GLU A 204 -18.50 10.15 4.03
CA GLU A 204 -19.89 10.27 3.60
C GLU A 204 -20.15 9.42 2.34
N LEU A 205 -19.30 9.57 1.32
CA LEU A 205 -19.39 8.79 0.07
C LEU A 205 -19.32 7.28 0.31
N VAL A 206 -18.39 6.83 1.15
CA VAL A 206 -18.19 5.42 1.46
C VAL A 206 -19.39 4.88 2.24
N ASP A 207 -19.89 5.60 3.24
CA ASP A 207 -21.02 5.14 4.05
C ASP A 207 -22.31 5.05 3.24
N ASP A 208 -22.57 6.02 2.36
CA ASP A 208 -23.70 6.00 1.43
C ASP A 208 -23.62 4.80 0.47
N LYS A 209 -22.43 4.54 -0.10
CA LYS A 209 -22.20 3.43 -1.03
C LYS A 209 -22.26 2.07 -0.33
N LEU A 210 -21.72 1.94 0.88
CA LEU A 210 -21.84 0.73 1.69
C LEU A 210 -23.30 0.44 2.04
N SER A 211 -24.06 1.47 2.39
CA SER A 211 -25.49 1.34 2.68
C SER A 211 -26.24 0.79 1.46
N LYS A 212 -26.01 1.38 0.27
CA LYS A 212 -26.61 0.88 -0.99
C LYS A 212 -26.17 -0.54 -1.35
N HIS A 213 -24.88 -0.85 -1.19
CA HIS A 213 -24.35 -2.18 -1.52
C HIS A 213 -24.94 -3.29 -0.65
N TYR A 214 -25.21 -3.00 0.62
CA TYR A 214 -25.75 -3.97 1.58
C TYR A 214 -27.26 -3.87 1.81
N GLU A 215 -27.95 -2.99 1.09
CA GLU A 215 -29.40 -2.82 1.15
C GLU A 215 -30.18 -3.88 0.37
N LEU A 216 -29.53 -4.65 -0.53
CA LEU A 216 -30.22 -5.60 -1.40
C LEU A 216 -29.50 -6.96 -1.43
N ASP A 217 -30.15 -7.98 -0.88
CA ASP A 217 -29.95 -9.38 -1.26
C ASP A 217 -31.27 -9.95 -1.82
N ASP A 218 -31.20 -11.02 -2.62
CA ASP A 218 -32.37 -11.73 -3.17
C ASP A 218 -33.25 -12.38 -2.06
N SER A 219 -32.86 -12.28 -0.78
CA SER A 219 -33.51 -12.90 0.37
C SER A 219 -34.24 -11.89 1.28
N GLY A 220 -34.19 -10.59 0.96
CA GLY A 220 -34.84 -9.50 1.70
C GLY A 220 -34.21 -9.17 3.06
N LYS A 221 -32.94 -9.52 3.31
CA LYS A 221 -32.25 -9.24 4.58
C LYS A 221 -31.08 -8.28 4.39
N LYS A 222 -31.24 -7.06 4.91
CA LYS A 222 -30.16 -6.07 5.02
C LYS A 222 -29.01 -6.62 5.86
N LYS A 223 -27.78 -6.57 5.34
CA LYS A 223 -26.60 -6.95 6.11
C LYS A 223 -26.32 -5.89 7.17
N GLU A 224 -26.44 -6.26 8.43
CA GLU A 224 -26.16 -5.37 9.57
C GLU A 224 -24.68 -4.94 9.62
N LYS A 225 -24.41 -3.81 10.28
CA LYS A 225 -23.05 -3.34 10.53
C LYS A 225 -22.29 -4.39 11.35
N THR A 226 -21.11 -4.78 10.88
CA THR A 226 -20.20 -5.68 11.61
C THR A 226 -19.43 -4.89 12.65
N PRO A 227 -18.78 -5.52 13.65
CA PRO A 227 -17.94 -4.81 14.62
C PRO A 227 -16.68 -4.14 14.04
N ALA A 228 -16.46 -4.25 12.72
CA ALA A 228 -15.33 -3.65 12.05
C ALA A 228 -15.45 -2.12 11.99
N GLN A 229 -14.31 -1.43 12.02
CA GLN A 229 -14.23 0.02 11.88
C GLN A 229 -13.43 0.38 10.63
N LEU A 230 -13.87 1.41 9.91
CA LEU A 230 -13.12 2.03 8.81
C LEU A 230 -12.74 3.45 9.22
N LEU A 231 -11.45 3.73 9.38
CA LEU A 231 -10.91 5.05 9.66
C LEU A 231 -10.38 5.69 8.38
N ILE A 232 -10.83 6.90 8.07
CA ILE A 232 -10.36 7.68 6.93
C ILE A 232 -9.59 8.91 7.40
N VAL A 233 -8.40 9.11 6.84
CA VAL A 233 -7.50 10.21 7.24
C VAL A 233 -6.78 10.82 6.05
N GLU A 234 -6.52 12.13 6.07
CA GLU A 234 -5.73 12.82 5.04
C GLU A 234 -4.24 12.83 5.38
N ARG A 235 -3.38 12.79 4.36
CA ARG A 235 -1.91 12.65 4.49
C ARG A 235 -1.27 13.66 5.45
N GLY A 236 -1.80 14.87 5.53
CA GLY A 236 -1.32 15.92 6.43
C GLY A 236 -1.39 15.61 7.93
N PHE A 237 -2.06 14.52 8.35
CA PHE A 237 -2.12 14.10 9.75
C PHE A 237 -0.75 13.76 10.36
N ASP A 238 0.15 13.24 9.52
CA ASP A 238 1.51 12.88 9.88
C ASP A 238 2.44 13.19 8.70
N PRO A 239 3.04 14.40 8.70
CA PRO A 239 3.98 14.80 7.67
C PRO A 239 5.42 14.31 7.95
N VAL A 240 5.69 13.76 9.14
CA VAL A 240 7.04 13.37 9.59
C VAL A 240 7.39 11.98 9.09
N SER A 241 6.53 10.98 9.32
CA SER A 241 6.79 9.59 8.93
C SER A 241 7.16 9.40 7.45
N PRO A 242 6.54 10.10 6.49
CA PRO A 242 6.87 9.94 5.07
C PRO A 242 8.22 10.48 4.61
N ILE A 243 8.90 11.30 5.41
CA ILE A 243 10.17 11.92 5.03
C ILE A 243 11.35 11.46 5.88
N LEU A 244 11.13 10.65 6.91
CA LEU A 244 12.20 10.12 7.76
C LEU A 244 12.98 9.01 7.07
N HIS A 245 14.28 8.95 7.30
CA HIS A 245 15.07 7.77 6.97
C HIS A 245 14.76 6.64 7.96
N GLU A 246 14.03 5.64 7.48
CA GLU A 246 13.63 4.48 8.27
C GLU A 246 14.66 3.34 8.13
N LEU A 247 14.98 2.68 9.25
CA LEU A 247 16.01 1.64 9.31
C LEU A 247 15.44 0.21 9.44
N THR A 248 14.13 0.05 9.28
CA THR A 248 13.54 -1.28 9.07
C THR A 248 13.70 -1.72 7.63
N TYR A 249 13.97 -3.01 7.42
CA TYR A 249 14.54 -3.54 6.19
C TYR A 249 13.79 -3.14 4.91
N GLN A 250 12.46 -3.28 4.87
CA GLN A 250 11.67 -2.88 3.71
C GLN A 250 11.67 -1.38 3.50
N ALA A 251 11.35 -0.59 4.53
CA ALA A 251 11.32 0.86 4.41
C ALA A 251 12.68 1.43 3.96
N MET A 252 13.77 0.92 4.53
CA MET A 252 15.14 1.29 4.18
C MET A 252 15.50 0.90 2.74
N ALA A 253 15.12 -0.30 2.30
CA ALA A 253 15.41 -0.78 0.96
C ALA A 253 14.72 0.07 -0.11
N TYR A 254 13.45 0.40 0.07
CA TYR A 254 12.69 1.21 -0.89
C TYR A 254 13.02 2.71 -0.85
N ASP A 255 13.64 3.21 0.22
CA ASP A 255 14.15 4.60 0.30
C ASP A 255 15.54 4.73 -0.34
N LEU A 256 16.47 3.80 -0.03
CA LEU A 256 17.88 3.95 -0.37
C LEU A 256 18.30 3.24 -1.67
N ILE A 257 17.56 2.23 -2.11
CA ILE A 257 17.90 1.40 -3.28
C ILE A 257 16.86 1.62 -4.38
N ASP A 258 17.30 1.67 -5.63
CA ASP A 258 16.41 1.77 -6.80
C ASP A 258 15.66 0.45 -7.01
N ILE A 259 14.52 0.32 -6.34
CA ILE A 259 13.58 -0.80 -6.46
C ILE A 259 12.36 -0.30 -7.23
N GLN A 260 12.13 -0.86 -8.41
CA GLN A 260 11.02 -0.49 -9.28
C GLN A 260 10.08 -1.68 -9.46
N ASN A 261 8.78 -1.50 -9.21
CA ASN A 261 7.78 -2.57 -9.28
C ASN A 261 8.23 -3.82 -8.49
N ASP A 262 8.64 -3.61 -7.24
CA ASP A 262 9.16 -4.62 -6.33
C ASP A 262 10.37 -5.42 -6.86
N THR A 263 11.01 -4.95 -7.93
CA THR A 263 12.13 -5.63 -8.59
C THR A 263 13.46 -4.99 -8.17
N TYR A 264 14.21 -5.74 -7.37
CA TYR A 264 15.57 -5.40 -6.98
C TYR A 264 16.57 -5.88 -8.02
N LYS A 265 17.33 -4.94 -8.59
CA LYS A 265 18.41 -5.22 -9.56
C LYS A 265 19.74 -5.25 -8.83
N TYR A 266 20.50 -6.33 -9.00
CA TYR A 266 21.80 -6.49 -8.36
C TYR A 266 22.83 -7.09 -9.31
N LYS A 267 24.10 -6.78 -9.05
CA LYS A 267 25.22 -7.30 -9.84
C LYS A 267 25.72 -8.59 -9.22
N SER A 268 25.72 -9.65 -10.01
CA SER A 268 26.34 -10.91 -9.66
C SER A 268 27.86 -10.83 -9.84
N LYS A 269 28.60 -11.77 -9.26
CA LYS A 269 30.09 -11.76 -9.26
C LYS A 269 30.73 -11.88 -10.64
N ASP A 270 30.00 -12.49 -11.57
CA ASP A 270 30.33 -12.58 -12.99
C ASP A 270 30.07 -11.27 -13.76
N GLY A 271 29.67 -10.20 -13.07
CA GLY A 271 29.33 -8.91 -13.67
C GLY A 271 27.95 -8.87 -14.32
N SER A 272 27.24 -10.01 -14.38
CA SER A 272 25.89 -10.08 -14.91
C SER A 272 24.89 -9.37 -13.99
N GLU A 273 24.02 -8.56 -14.58
CA GLU A 273 22.88 -8.00 -13.86
C GLU A 273 21.80 -9.07 -13.69
N LYS A 274 21.36 -9.21 -12.45
CA LYS A 274 20.26 -10.11 -12.06
C LYS A 274 19.15 -9.30 -11.42
N GLN A 275 17.96 -9.88 -11.43
CA GLN A 275 16.75 -9.30 -10.89
C GLN A 275 16.14 -10.26 -9.88
N ALA A 276 15.62 -9.72 -8.79
CA ALA A 276 14.85 -10.45 -7.78
C ALA A 276 13.55 -9.70 -7.49
N LEU A 277 12.45 -10.44 -7.44
CA LEU A 277 11.14 -9.89 -7.08
C LEU A 277 10.95 -10.00 -5.57
N LEU A 278 10.65 -8.89 -4.91
CA LEU A 278 10.43 -8.79 -3.47
C LEU A 278 8.93 -8.89 -3.17
N ASN A 279 8.42 -10.11 -3.03
CA ASN A 279 7.00 -10.35 -2.80
C ASN A 279 6.75 -11.38 -1.68
N GLU A 280 5.48 -11.71 -1.44
CA GLU A 280 5.10 -12.64 -0.37
C GLU A 280 5.32 -14.12 -0.70
N ASP A 281 5.80 -14.45 -1.92
CA ASP A 281 6.27 -15.81 -2.24
C ASP A 281 7.63 -16.10 -1.62
N ASP A 282 8.41 -15.05 -1.34
CA ASP A 282 9.64 -15.13 -0.59
C ASP A 282 9.33 -15.07 0.92
N MET A 283 9.26 -16.25 1.55
CA MET A 283 9.01 -16.36 2.98
C MET A 283 10.13 -15.74 3.84
N LEU A 284 11.35 -15.61 3.30
CA LEU A 284 12.44 -14.94 3.98
C LEU A 284 12.22 -13.43 3.98
N TRP A 285 11.79 -12.85 2.85
CA TRP A 285 11.35 -11.45 2.77
C TRP A 285 10.26 -11.15 3.78
N VAL A 286 9.17 -11.92 3.80
CA VAL A 286 8.04 -11.75 4.74
C VAL A 286 8.52 -11.79 6.20
N LYS A 287 9.49 -12.66 6.52
CA LYS A 287 10.06 -12.79 7.88
C LYS A 287 11.01 -11.66 8.25
N LEU A 288 11.60 -10.95 7.30
CA LEU A 288 12.64 -9.94 7.56
C LEU A 288 12.17 -8.50 7.31
N ARG A 289 11.18 -8.27 6.44
CA ARG A 289 10.80 -6.95 5.92
C ARG A 289 10.53 -5.89 6.99
N HIS A 290 9.95 -6.29 8.13
CA HIS A 290 9.60 -5.38 9.23
C HIS A 290 10.65 -5.35 10.36
N LYS A 291 11.75 -6.09 10.24
CA LYS A 291 12.82 -6.07 11.25
C LYS A 291 13.78 -4.92 11.01
N HIS A 292 14.44 -4.47 12.08
CA HIS A 292 15.51 -3.50 11.99
C HIS A 292 16.72 -4.08 11.21
N ILE A 293 17.39 -3.26 10.39
CA ILE A 293 18.47 -3.70 9.51
C ILE A 293 19.62 -4.39 10.28
N ALA A 294 19.92 -3.93 11.50
CA ALA A 294 20.94 -4.56 12.34
C ALA A 294 20.62 -6.03 12.66
N GLU A 295 19.35 -6.34 12.95
CA GLU A 295 18.93 -7.73 13.17
C GLU A 295 18.98 -8.55 11.88
N VAL A 296 18.61 -7.96 10.75
CA VAL A 296 18.62 -8.62 9.44
C VAL A 296 20.04 -9.03 9.05
N SER A 297 21.00 -8.11 9.20
CA SER A 297 22.42 -8.37 8.95
C SER A 297 23.00 -9.48 9.84
N GLU A 298 22.47 -9.67 11.05
CA GLU A 298 22.90 -10.75 11.95
C GLU A 298 22.19 -12.09 11.66
N GLN A 299 20.89 -12.04 11.32
CA GLN A 299 20.06 -13.23 11.13
C GLN A 299 20.36 -13.99 9.83
N ILE A 300 20.62 -13.30 8.72
CA ILE A 300 20.86 -13.95 7.43
C ILE A 300 22.10 -14.88 7.50
N PRO A 301 23.27 -14.45 8.01
CA PRO A 301 24.42 -15.32 8.18
C PRO A 301 24.15 -16.52 9.10
N LYS A 302 23.41 -16.34 10.21
CA LYS A 302 23.03 -17.44 11.11
C LYS A 302 22.21 -18.51 10.37
N MET A 303 21.20 -18.10 9.60
CA MET A 303 20.37 -19.02 8.80
C MET A 303 21.15 -19.73 7.67
N VAL A 304 22.26 -19.18 7.20
CA VAL A 304 23.17 -19.85 6.26
C VAL A 304 24.02 -20.90 6.99
N LYS A 305 24.55 -20.56 8.18
CA LYS A 305 25.32 -21.51 9.01
C LYS A 305 24.53 -22.75 9.40
N GLU A 306 23.24 -22.59 9.70
CA GLU A 306 22.36 -23.72 10.02
C GLU A 306 22.27 -24.73 8.87
N ILE A 307 22.21 -24.25 7.61
CA ILE A 307 22.24 -25.14 6.44
C ILE A 307 23.59 -25.86 6.34
N SER A 308 24.72 -25.17 6.53
CA SER A 308 26.04 -25.79 6.42
C SER A 308 26.35 -26.78 7.55
N ALA A 309 25.93 -26.46 8.78
CA ALA A 309 26.14 -27.28 9.98
C ALA A 309 25.38 -28.62 9.88
N SER A 310 24.18 -28.63 9.31
CA SER A 310 23.40 -29.85 9.07
C SER A 310 24.11 -30.91 8.21
N LYS A 311 25.19 -30.52 7.50
CA LYS A 311 25.93 -31.37 6.55
C LYS A 311 27.45 -31.45 6.82
N LYS A 312 27.92 -31.08 8.02
CA LYS A 312 29.35 -31.17 8.42
C LYS A 312 30.33 -30.47 7.44
N GLN A 313 29.99 -29.29 6.93
CA GLN A 313 30.95 -28.45 6.19
C GLN A 313 31.87 -27.69 7.17
N PRO A 314 33.13 -27.39 6.78
CA PRO A 314 34.06 -26.67 7.65
C PRO A 314 33.56 -25.28 8.01
N ASP A 315 33.82 -24.85 9.24
CA ASP A 315 33.42 -23.56 9.78
C ASP A 315 34.27 -22.45 9.14
N GLY A 316 33.67 -21.67 8.25
CA GLY A 316 34.31 -20.60 7.52
C GLY A 316 33.43 -19.35 7.48
N LYS A 317 34.05 -18.18 7.32
CA LYS A 317 33.31 -16.92 7.17
C LYS A 317 32.35 -17.04 5.99
N ILE A 318 31.06 -16.78 6.20
CA ILE A 318 30.08 -16.79 5.11
C ILE A 318 30.36 -15.59 4.22
N THR A 319 30.58 -15.87 2.96
CA THR A 319 30.68 -14.86 1.90
C THR A 319 29.80 -15.30 0.75
N ILE A 320 29.42 -14.35 -0.10
CA ILE A 320 28.67 -14.64 -1.34
C ILE A 320 29.43 -15.64 -2.23
N SER A 321 30.76 -15.68 -2.18
CA SER A 321 31.56 -16.69 -2.91
C SER A 321 31.31 -18.10 -2.40
N ASN A 322 31.30 -18.27 -1.07
CA ASN A 322 31.08 -19.56 -0.43
C ASN A 322 29.66 -20.05 -0.68
N LEU A 323 28.68 -19.14 -0.67
CA LEU A 323 27.28 -19.45 -1.01
C LEU A 323 27.12 -19.96 -2.44
N ALA A 324 27.75 -19.32 -3.43
CA ALA A 324 27.70 -19.77 -4.82
C ALA A 324 28.32 -21.17 -5.02
N GLN A 325 29.40 -21.50 -4.30
CA GLN A 325 29.99 -22.84 -4.30
C GLN A 325 29.07 -23.87 -3.62
N MET A 326 28.45 -23.50 -2.50
CA MET A 326 27.48 -24.34 -1.81
C MET A 326 26.26 -24.67 -2.69
N MET A 327 25.77 -23.71 -3.50
CA MET A 327 24.68 -23.95 -4.45
C MET A 327 25.03 -25.01 -5.50
N LYS A 328 26.28 -25.04 -5.96
CA LYS A 328 26.75 -26.09 -6.89
C LYS A 328 26.82 -27.47 -6.23
N LYS A 329 27.23 -27.52 -4.96
CA LYS A 329 27.35 -28.77 -4.19
C LYS A 329 26.03 -29.29 -3.64
N MET A 330 25.00 -28.44 -3.51
CA MET A 330 23.72 -28.77 -2.91
C MET A 330 22.53 -28.33 -3.77
N PRO A 331 22.21 -29.07 -4.85
CA PRO A 331 21.12 -28.72 -5.76
C PRO A 331 19.75 -28.62 -5.06
N SER A 332 19.49 -29.49 -4.07
CA SER A 332 18.23 -29.50 -3.31
C SER A 332 17.96 -28.24 -2.50
N PHE A 333 19.01 -27.49 -2.10
CA PHE A 333 18.89 -26.24 -1.34
C PHE A 333 19.12 -24.99 -2.21
N ARG A 334 19.25 -25.15 -3.53
CA ARG A 334 19.60 -24.06 -4.45
C ARG A 334 18.64 -22.88 -4.35
N LYS A 335 17.33 -23.15 -4.25
CA LYS A 335 16.31 -22.10 -4.10
C LYS A 335 16.52 -21.29 -2.82
N GLN A 336 16.58 -21.96 -1.66
CA GLN A 336 16.77 -21.31 -0.35
C GLN A 336 18.10 -20.55 -0.26
N LEU A 337 19.18 -21.07 -0.86
CA LEU A 337 20.46 -20.38 -0.90
C LEU A 337 20.44 -19.16 -1.82
N THR A 338 19.65 -19.20 -2.90
CA THR A 338 19.47 -18.06 -3.80
C THR A 338 18.74 -16.92 -3.08
N GLU A 339 17.61 -17.21 -2.43
CA GLU A 339 16.83 -16.25 -1.61
C GLU A 339 17.71 -15.61 -0.52
N LYS A 340 18.46 -16.43 0.24
CA LYS A 340 19.39 -15.93 1.27
C LYS A 340 20.51 -15.07 0.70
N THR A 341 21.01 -15.39 -0.50
CA THR A 341 22.06 -14.59 -1.16
C THR A 341 21.53 -13.24 -1.59
N ILE A 342 20.32 -13.20 -2.17
CA ILE A 342 19.64 -11.96 -2.57
C ILE A 342 19.48 -11.04 -1.35
N HIS A 343 18.93 -11.55 -0.26
CA HIS A 343 18.70 -10.74 0.94
C HIS A 343 20.00 -10.30 1.63
N LEU A 344 21.05 -11.13 1.59
CA LEU A 344 22.37 -10.72 2.08
C LEU A 344 22.91 -9.54 1.27
N GLN A 345 22.87 -9.62 -0.07
CA GLN A 345 23.34 -8.54 -0.94
C GLN A 345 22.50 -7.28 -0.75
N LEU A 346 21.18 -7.38 -0.69
CA LEU A 346 20.30 -6.23 -0.48
C LEU A 346 20.57 -5.56 0.87
N ALA A 347 20.77 -6.34 1.94
CA ALA A 347 21.12 -5.79 3.26
C ALA A 347 22.52 -5.12 3.27
N GLU A 348 23.50 -5.71 2.59
CA GLU A 348 24.84 -5.12 2.41
C GLU A 348 24.76 -3.80 1.63
N ASP A 349 23.98 -3.75 0.56
CA ASP A 349 23.78 -2.54 -0.25
C ASP A 349 23.10 -1.43 0.57
N CYS A 350 22.06 -1.76 1.35
CA CYS A 350 21.39 -0.82 2.26
C CYS A 350 22.37 -0.24 3.27
N MET A 351 23.13 -1.09 3.96
CA MET A 351 24.11 -0.66 4.97
C MET A 351 25.24 0.18 4.37
N LYS A 352 25.69 -0.18 3.17
CA LYS A 352 26.71 0.59 2.44
C LYS A 352 26.20 1.98 2.06
N PHE A 353 24.97 2.09 1.57
CA PHE A 353 24.38 3.39 1.24
C PHE A 353 24.18 4.23 2.52
N PHE A 354 23.66 3.62 3.58
CA PHE A 354 23.44 4.27 4.87
C PHE A 354 24.71 4.89 5.46
N ALA A 355 25.76 4.08 5.62
CA ALA A 355 27.01 4.52 6.25
C ALA A 355 27.72 5.62 5.44
N ASN A 356 27.63 5.57 4.09
CA ASN A 356 28.29 6.54 3.23
C ASN A 356 27.51 7.86 3.10
N ASN A 357 26.19 7.83 3.19
CA ASN A 357 25.35 8.95 2.77
C ASN A 357 24.51 9.56 3.89
N VAL A 358 23.82 8.77 4.72
CA VAL A 358 22.71 9.28 5.55
C VAL A 358 22.85 9.04 7.05
N GLU A 359 23.82 8.24 7.51
CA GLU A 359 24.00 7.92 8.94
C GLU A 359 24.09 9.16 9.84
N LYS A 360 24.91 10.15 9.45
CA LYS A 360 25.06 11.40 10.19
C LYS A 360 23.77 12.22 10.22
N LEU A 361 23.00 12.17 9.13
CA LEU A 361 21.75 12.89 9.00
C LEU A 361 20.67 12.28 9.88
N CYS A 362 20.56 10.96 9.89
CA CYS A 362 19.55 10.21 10.66
C CYS A 362 19.54 10.59 12.15
N LYS A 363 20.71 10.84 12.76
CA LYS A 363 20.77 11.28 14.17
C LYS A 363 19.99 12.59 14.38
N ALA A 364 20.27 13.60 13.56
CA ALA A 364 19.57 14.88 13.65
C ALA A 364 18.09 14.74 13.29
N GLU A 365 17.74 13.92 12.30
CA GLU A 365 16.34 13.66 11.94
C GLU A 365 15.54 13.08 13.12
N GLN A 366 16.10 12.10 13.82
CA GLN A 366 15.44 11.48 14.97
C GLN A 366 15.31 12.46 16.14
N ASP A 367 16.33 13.28 16.41
CA ASP A 367 16.27 14.32 17.46
C ASP A 367 15.17 15.34 17.15
N LEU A 368 15.02 15.76 15.88
CA LEU A 368 13.99 16.70 15.43
C LEU A 368 12.58 16.11 15.41
N ALA A 369 12.44 14.86 14.94
CA ALA A 369 11.16 14.17 14.85
C ALA A 369 10.57 13.91 16.24
N VAL A 370 11.37 13.34 17.15
CA VAL A 370 10.95 13.06 18.54
C VAL A 370 10.87 14.35 19.36
N GLY A 371 11.75 15.32 19.12
CA GLY A 371 11.86 16.56 19.88
C GLY A 371 12.76 16.45 21.12
N SER A 372 13.43 15.32 21.30
CA SER A 372 14.44 15.08 22.34
C SER A 372 15.59 14.24 21.79
N ASP A 373 16.76 14.35 22.41
CA ASP A 373 17.90 13.49 22.12
C ASP A 373 17.73 12.07 22.69
N VAL A 374 18.75 11.23 22.48
CA VAL A 374 18.77 9.82 22.94
C VAL A 374 18.69 9.67 24.46
N ASP A 375 19.07 10.71 25.21
CA ASP A 375 19.03 10.73 26.67
C ASP A 375 17.71 11.33 27.19
N GLY A 376 16.77 11.65 26.29
CA GLY A 376 15.48 12.26 26.60
C GLY A 376 15.55 13.77 26.87
N ALA A 377 16.70 14.41 26.67
CA ALA A 377 16.82 15.84 26.84
C ALA A 377 16.16 16.57 25.66
N LYS A 378 15.26 17.52 25.98
CA LYS A 378 14.52 18.28 24.96
C LYS A 378 15.47 19.07 24.06
N VAL A 379 15.22 19.01 22.75
CA VAL A 379 15.94 19.81 21.77
C VAL A 379 15.54 21.28 21.94
N LYS A 380 16.43 22.08 22.53
CA LYS A 380 16.18 23.51 22.80
C LYS A 380 16.29 24.38 21.54
N ASP A 381 17.23 24.06 20.66
CA ASP A 381 17.50 24.79 19.42
C ASP A 381 17.60 23.81 18.25
N PRO A 382 16.49 23.56 17.55
CA PRO A 382 16.45 22.72 16.35
C PRO A 382 17.41 23.20 15.25
N MET A 383 17.61 24.51 15.10
CA MET A 383 18.46 25.09 14.06
C MET A 383 19.94 24.79 14.31
N ARG A 384 20.39 24.93 15.56
CA ARG A 384 21.76 24.57 15.97
C ARG A 384 22.04 23.07 15.84
N THR A 385 21.00 22.23 15.95
CA THR A 385 21.11 20.78 15.76
C THR A 385 21.30 20.44 14.28
N LEU A 386 20.56 21.09 13.39
CA LEU A 386 20.50 20.72 11.98
C LEU A 386 21.60 21.36 11.11
N LEU A 387 21.89 22.64 11.28
CA LEU A 387 22.80 23.38 10.39
C LEU A 387 24.19 22.75 10.25
N PRO A 388 24.88 22.30 11.32
CA PRO A 388 26.21 21.71 11.19
C PRO A 388 26.19 20.41 10.38
N VAL A 389 25.08 19.65 10.46
CA VAL A 389 24.91 18.40 9.75
C VAL A 389 24.77 18.67 8.26
N LEU A 390 23.96 19.67 7.87
CA LEU A 390 23.73 20.05 6.47
C LEU A 390 24.94 20.62 5.73
N LEU A 391 26.06 20.90 6.41
CA LEU A 391 27.33 21.24 5.77
C LEU A 391 28.00 20.04 5.08
N ASN A 392 27.61 18.81 5.41
CA ASN A 392 28.08 17.61 4.73
C ASN A 392 27.48 17.50 3.31
N PRO A 393 28.16 16.82 2.36
CA PRO A 393 27.67 16.65 1.00
C PRO A 393 26.52 15.64 0.92
N PHE A 394 25.30 16.07 1.20
CA PHE A 394 24.08 15.28 1.02
C PHE A 394 23.38 15.60 -0.30
N SER A 395 22.50 14.69 -0.74
CA SER A 395 21.64 14.91 -1.90
C SER A 395 20.69 16.10 -1.66
N LYS A 396 20.12 16.65 -2.73
CA LYS A 396 19.13 17.72 -2.62
C LYS A 396 17.89 17.24 -1.86
N HIS A 397 17.41 16.03 -2.15
CA HIS A 397 16.24 15.44 -1.48
C HIS A 397 16.48 15.27 0.02
N ASP A 398 17.64 14.78 0.45
CA ASP A 398 17.98 14.61 1.87
C ASP A 398 18.02 15.94 2.61
N LYS A 399 18.60 16.96 1.98
CA LYS A 399 18.61 18.33 2.50
C LYS A 399 17.19 18.89 2.67
N ILE A 400 16.32 18.65 1.69
CA ILE A 400 14.92 19.08 1.73
C ILE A 400 14.17 18.35 2.86
N ARG A 401 14.33 17.03 3.00
CA ARG A 401 13.74 16.22 4.10
C ARG A 401 14.14 16.78 5.46
N ALA A 402 15.42 17.08 5.64
CA ALA A 402 15.94 17.64 6.88
C ALA A 402 15.35 19.02 7.21
N VAL A 403 15.24 19.91 6.22
CA VAL A 403 14.62 21.23 6.38
C VAL A 403 13.13 21.10 6.70
N LEU A 404 12.41 20.18 6.05
CA LEU A 404 11.01 19.89 6.35
C LEU A 404 10.83 19.38 7.78
N LEU A 405 11.69 18.46 8.24
CA LEU A 405 11.68 17.98 9.63
C LEU A 405 11.89 19.11 10.63
N TYR A 406 12.81 20.04 10.35
CA TYR A 406 12.94 21.26 11.16
C TYR A 406 11.61 22.03 11.22
N ILE A 407 11.00 22.34 10.06
CA ILE A 407 9.73 23.10 10.00
C ILE A 407 8.62 22.39 10.78
N PHE A 408 8.48 21.07 10.62
CA PHE A 408 7.49 20.27 11.34
C PHE A 408 7.80 20.19 12.84
N SER A 409 9.09 20.19 13.21
CA SER A 409 9.51 20.16 14.61
C SER A 409 9.08 21.43 15.37
N VAL A 410 9.08 22.59 14.70
CA VAL A 410 8.68 23.90 15.26
C VAL A 410 7.24 24.31 14.91
N ASN A 411 6.52 23.50 14.14
CA ASN A 411 5.15 23.74 13.69
C ASN A 411 5.00 25.02 12.84
N GLY A 412 5.92 25.20 11.89
CA GLY A 412 6.01 26.34 10.99
C GLY A 412 7.17 27.30 11.32
N THR A 413 7.61 28.07 10.35
CA THR A 413 8.71 29.05 10.50
C THR A 413 8.33 30.38 9.85
N THR A 414 9.09 31.44 10.14
CA THR A 414 8.94 32.71 9.41
C THR A 414 9.54 32.61 8.01
N GLU A 415 9.05 33.44 7.08
CA GLU A 415 9.56 33.48 5.70
C GLU A 415 11.03 33.88 5.64
N GLU A 416 11.46 34.83 6.49
CA GLU A 416 12.87 35.22 6.60
C GLU A 416 13.77 34.06 7.02
N ASN A 417 13.36 33.29 8.04
CA ASN A 417 14.13 32.14 8.50
C ASN A 417 14.18 31.05 7.43
N LEU A 418 13.06 30.79 6.75
CA LEU A 418 13.02 29.83 5.65
C LEU A 418 13.96 30.22 4.51
N ASN A 419 13.95 31.49 4.10
CA ASN A 419 14.81 31.98 3.03
C ASN A 419 16.30 31.87 3.41
N LYS A 420 16.66 32.17 4.67
CA LYS A 420 18.03 31.96 5.17
C LYS A 420 18.44 30.48 5.11
N PHE A 421 17.54 29.56 5.50
CA PHE A 421 17.80 28.11 5.40
C PHE A 421 18.02 27.68 3.94
N ILE A 422 17.13 28.08 3.04
CA ILE A 422 17.21 27.73 1.61
C ILE A 422 18.53 28.20 0.99
N GLN A 423 18.96 29.43 1.30
CA GLN A 423 20.23 30.00 0.82
C GLN A 423 21.45 29.28 1.40
N HIS A 424 21.46 29.00 2.72
CA HIS A 424 22.58 28.30 3.35
C HIS A 424 22.74 26.86 2.82
N VAL A 425 21.63 26.19 2.51
CA VAL A 425 21.60 24.79 2.09
C VAL A 425 21.77 24.63 0.57
N LYS A 426 21.66 25.74 -0.18
CA LYS A 426 21.78 25.86 -1.65
C LYS A 426 20.70 25.07 -2.40
N ILE A 427 19.44 25.33 -2.04
CA ILE A 427 18.24 24.69 -2.62
C ILE A 427 17.22 25.72 -3.14
N GLU A 428 17.70 26.86 -3.67
CA GLU A 428 16.91 28.01 -4.10
C GLU A 428 15.84 27.66 -5.14
N ASP A 429 16.20 26.83 -6.13
CA ASP A 429 15.29 26.40 -7.21
C ASP A 429 14.25 25.35 -6.76
N GLU A 430 14.34 24.87 -5.53
CA GLU A 430 13.59 23.72 -5.01
C GLU A 430 12.56 24.13 -3.95
N ARG A 431 12.23 25.44 -3.86
CA ARG A 431 11.31 26.01 -2.85
C ARG A 431 9.92 25.37 -2.86
N GLU A 432 9.46 24.90 -4.03
CA GLU A 432 8.15 24.26 -4.20
C GLU A 432 8.02 22.96 -3.40
N PHE A 433 9.12 22.19 -3.23
CA PHE A 433 9.12 20.99 -2.39
C PHE A 433 8.77 21.28 -0.93
N ILE A 434 9.00 22.52 -0.47
CA ILE A 434 8.76 22.94 0.91
C ILE A 434 7.40 23.62 1.04
N LEU A 435 7.10 24.60 0.18
CA LEU A 435 5.91 25.43 0.33
C LEU A 435 4.61 24.68 0.05
N ASN A 436 4.61 23.72 -0.88
CA ASN A 436 3.39 23.05 -1.32
C ASN A 436 2.80 22.09 -0.26
N TRP A 437 3.53 21.79 0.82
CA TRP A 437 2.98 21.08 1.97
C TRP A 437 1.80 21.80 2.64
N LYS A 438 1.67 23.12 2.44
CA LYS A 438 0.51 23.88 2.90
C LYS A 438 -0.81 23.38 2.28
N GLU A 439 -0.76 22.80 1.09
CA GLU A 439 -1.93 22.24 0.39
C GLU A 439 -2.42 20.94 1.06
N LEU A 440 -1.57 20.30 1.86
CA LEU A 440 -1.93 19.16 2.73
C LEU A 440 -2.37 19.64 4.13
N GLY A 441 -2.62 20.94 4.31
CA GLY A 441 -3.01 21.52 5.60
C GLY A 441 -1.86 21.62 6.62
N VAL A 442 -0.63 21.32 6.21
CA VAL A 442 0.56 21.33 7.07
C VAL A 442 1.13 22.75 7.15
N PRO A 443 1.32 23.32 8.35
CA PRO A 443 1.84 24.67 8.50
C PRO A 443 3.32 24.75 8.11
N ILE A 444 3.64 25.59 7.11
CA ILE A 444 5.01 25.85 6.66
C ILE A 444 5.47 27.25 7.08
N ILE A 445 4.73 28.28 6.64
CA ILE A 445 4.96 29.67 7.05
C ILE A 445 3.92 30.02 8.09
N THR A 446 4.35 30.38 9.30
CA THR A 446 3.46 30.76 10.40
C THR A 446 3.95 32.03 11.09
N THR A 447 3.01 32.79 11.67
CA THR A 447 3.33 33.87 12.60
C THR A 447 3.48 33.32 14.02
N PRO A 448 4.35 33.89 14.86
CA PRO A 448 4.66 33.33 16.19
C PRO A 448 3.47 33.16 17.14
N SER A 449 2.37 33.86 16.91
CA SER A 449 1.15 33.80 17.72
C SER A 449 0.26 32.58 17.42
N LEU A 450 0.52 31.84 16.33
CA LEU A 450 -0.31 30.72 15.85
C LEU A 450 0.35 29.35 16.02
N PHE A 451 1.44 29.24 16.80
CA PHE A 451 2.04 27.94 17.10
C PHE A 451 1.08 27.07 17.91
N SER A 452 0.37 26.18 17.23
CA SER A 452 -0.48 25.18 17.86
C SER A 452 0.38 24.21 18.67
N ARG A 453 -0.14 23.77 19.82
CA ARG A 453 0.49 22.69 20.59
C ARG A 453 0.45 21.41 19.78
N LYS A 454 1.58 20.70 19.70
CA LYS A 454 1.64 19.37 19.09
C LYS A 454 0.68 18.41 19.82
N PRO A 455 0.03 17.49 19.10
CA PRO A 455 -0.75 16.43 19.73
C PRO A 455 0.13 15.63 20.70
N SER A 456 -0.44 15.21 21.83
CA SER A 456 0.24 14.29 22.75
C SER A 456 0.45 12.95 22.05
N ARG A 457 1.68 12.45 22.09
CA ARG A 457 2.06 11.11 21.61
C ARG A 457 1.93 10.10 22.75
N ARG A 458 1.69 8.83 22.43
CA ARG A 458 1.71 7.75 23.42
C ARG A 458 3.12 7.55 23.96
N GLU A 459 3.26 7.39 25.28
CA GLU A 459 4.55 7.11 25.91
C GLU A 459 4.93 5.63 25.72
N ARG A 460 6.15 5.36 25.23
CA ARG A 460 6.64 4.03 24.87
C ARG A 460 7.94 3.76 25.62
N LEU A 461 7.86 3.17 26.82
CA LEU A 461 9.02 2.95 27.69
C LEU A 461 9.86 1.70 27.31
N GLU A 462 9.30 0.77 26.53
CA GLU A 462 9.89 -0.57 26.30
C GLU A 462 10.31 -0.85 24.83
N GLU A 463 9.95 0.01 23.87
CA GLU A 463 10.14 -0.27 22.42
C GLU A 463 11.42 0.34 21.81
N GLU A 464 12.11 1.27 22.49
CA GLU A 464 13.27 1.99 21.92
C GLU A 464 14.58 1.19 22.03
N THR A 465 14.73 0.16 21.19
CA THR A 465 15.95 -0.67 21.16
C THR A 465 17.11 0.02 20.42
N TYR A 466 16.81 0.95 19.50
CA TYR A 466 17.80 1.55 18.59
C TYR A 466 17.75 3.08 18.60
N ASN A 467 18.90 3.70 18.90
CA ASN A 467 19.04 5.17 19.01
C ASN A 467 18.64 5.95 17.74
N LEU A 468 18.78 5.35 16.56
CA LEU A 468 18.46 5.96 15.26
C LEU A 468 17.07 5.56 14.74
N SER A 469 16.23 4.93 15.56
CA SER A 469 14.87 4.51 15.18
C SER A 469 13.90 4.66 16.35
N ARG A 470 13.86 5.88 16.91
CA ARG A 470 13.02 6.24 18.06
C ARG A 470 11.64 6.73 17.63
N TRP A 471 11.56 7.36 16.46
CA TRP A 471 10.27 7.81 15.92
C TRP A 471 9.34 6.62 15.66
N THR A 472 8.12 6.74 16.17
CA THR A 472 7.02 5.85 15.84
C THR A 472 6.01 6.62 14.98
N PRO A 473 5.52 6.07 13.86
CA PRO A 473 4.49 6.71 13.06
C PRO A 473 3.23 7.01 13.86
N VAL A 474 2.63 8.19 13.64
CA VAL A 474 1.44 8.64 14.39
C VAL A 474 0.27 7.68 14.20
N ILE A 475 0.21 7.00 13.05
CA ILE A 475 -0.83 6.01 12.75
C ILE A 475 -0.82 4.83 13.73
N LYS A 476 0.32 4.47 14.33
CA LYS A 476 0.39 3.39 15.33
C LYS A 476 -0.40 3.75 16.59
N ASP A 477 -0.26 5.00 17.06
CA ASP A 477 -1.02 5.51 18.20
C ASP A 477 -2.52 5.48 17.89
N ILE A 478 -2.91 5.92 16.69
CA ILE A 478 -4.31 5.89 16.21
C ILE A 478 -4.86 4.46 16.16
N MET A 479 -4.08 3.51 15.64
CA MET A 479 -4.45 2.09 15.56
C MET A 479 -4.69 1.51 16.95
N GLU A 480 -3.75 1.72 17.88
CA GLU A 480 -3.86 1.21 19.25
C GLU A 480 -5.05 1.84 19.98
N ASP A 481 -5.24 3.16 19.89
CA ASP A 481 -6.36 3.86 20.51
C ASP A 481 -7.71 3.42 19.94
N ALA A 482 -7.78 3.13 18.64
CA ALA A 482 -8.99 2.60 18.00
C ALA A 482 -9.32 1.18 18.49
N VAL A 483 -8.32 0.30 18.55
CA VAL A 483 -8.48 -1.08 19.04
C VAL A 483 -8.84 -1.11 20.53
N GLU A 484 -8.31 -0.18 21.32
CA GLU A 484 -8.63 -0.01 22.75
C GLU A 484 -9.95 0.76 23.00
N ASN A 485 -10.65 1.21 21.96
CA ASN A 485 -11.84 2.08 22.04
C ASN A 485 -11.62 3.40 22.83
N LYS A 486 -10.41 3.96 22.75
CA LYS A 486 -10.00 5.23 23.39
C LYS A 486 -9.91 6.41 22.42
N LEU A 487 -10.16 6.18 21.14
CA LEU A 487 -10.06 7.22 20.10
C LEU A 487 -11.13 8.32 20.30
N ASP A 488 -10.69 9.55 20.61
CA ASP A 488 -11.56 10.71 20.92
C ASP A 488 -12.56 10.99 19.78
N THR A 489 -13.85 10.94 20.10
CA THR A 489 -14.96 11.14 19.14
C THR A 489 -15.08 12.56 18.62
N ARG A 490 -14.47 13.56 19.29
CA ARG A 490 -14.41 14.94 18.80
C ARG A 490 -13.41 15.10 17.66
N VAL A 491 -12.30 14.37 17.73
CA VAL A 491 -11.24 14.36 16.71
C VAL A 491 -11.57 13.33 15.61
N TRP A 492 -12.18 12.21 15.99
CA TRP A 492 -12.57 11.11 15.10
C TRP A 492 -14.07 10.83 15.18
N PRO A 493 -14.94 11.74 14.69
CA PRO A 493 -16.38 11.54 14.71
C PRO A 493 -16.80 10.31 13.90
N HIS A 494 -17.97 9.77 14.25
CA HIS A 494 -18.63 8.71 13.50
C HIS A 494 -19.42 9.32 12.35
N GLN A 495 -19.17 8.83 11.14
CA GLN A 495 -20.12 8.94 10.03
C GLN A 495 -21.24 7.91 10.21
N SER A 496 -20.87 6.69 10.59
CA SER A 496 -21.81 5.64 11.01
C SER A 496 -21.25 4.83 12.18
N GLU A 497 -22.15 4.39 13.05
CA GLU A 497 -21.80 3.55 14.19
C GLU A 497 -21.77 2.07 13.81
N CYS A 498 -21.04 1.29 14.61
CA CYS A 498 -20.99 -0.16 14.52
C CYS A 498 -21.10 -0.79 15.92
N PRO A 499 -21.49 -2.06 16.03
CA PRO A 499 -21.44 -2.78 17.30
C PRO A 499 -20.03 -2.78 17.89
N ALA A 500 -19.93 -2.78 19.21
CA ALA A 500 -18.64 -2.88 19.89
C ALA A 500 -17.96 -4.22 19.57
N ALA A 501 -16.66 -4.18 19.28
CA ALA A 501 -15.85 -5.37 19.13
C ALA A 501 -15.82 -6.17 20.44
N TRP A 502 -16.04 -7.48 20.37
CA TRP A 502 -15.99 -8.35 21.54
C TRP A 502 -14.56 -8.41 22.10
N ASN A 503 -14.36 -7.84 23.29
CA ASN A 503 -13.06 -7.74 23.96
C ASN A 503 -12.72 -8.94 24.88
N GLY A 504 -13.42 -10.07 24.71
CA GLY A 504 -13.14 -11.31 25.45
C GLY A 504 -13.58 -11.32 26.92
N SER A 505 -14.12 -10.22 27.45
CA SER A 505 -14.37 -10.04 28.90
C SER A 505 -15.85 -9.88 29.28
N GLY A 506 -16.79 -10.06 28.35
CA GLY A 506 -18.23 -10.04 28.61
C GLY A 506 -18.81 -11.41 28.95
N ALA A 507 -19.65 -11.50 29.98
CA ALA A 507 -20.47 -12.69 30.23
C ALA A 507 -21.50 -12.85 29.08
N VAL A 508 -21.42 -13.94 28.34
CA VAL A 508 -22.41 -14.28 27.29
C VAL A 508 -23.73 -14.64 27.99
N SER A 509 -24.74 -13.78 27.87
CA SER A 509 -26.10 -14.11 28.35
C SER A 509 -26.60 -15.39 27.69
N ALA A 510 -26.99 -16.37 28.51
CA ALA A 510 -27.45 -17.69 28.07
C ALA A 510 -28.70 -17.67 27.16
N ARG A 511 -29.33 -16.51 26.92
CA ARG A 511 -30.56 -16.37 26.14
C ARG A 511 -30.35 -16.22 24.62
N GLN A 512 -29.12 -16.08 24.11
CA GLN A 512 -28.83 -15.93 22.67
C GLN A 512 -28.37 -17.22 21.96
N ARG A 513 -28.74 -18.40 22.49
CA ARG A 513 -28.20 -19.69 22.03
C ARG A 513 -28.91 -20.34 20.83
N ASN A 514 -29.57 -19.56 19.96
CA ASN A 514 -30.33 -20.09 18.80
C ASN A 514 -29.87 -19.55 17.44
N LYS A 515 -28.56 -19.45 17.19
CA LYS A 515 -28.02 -19.47 15.83
C LYS A 515 -26.80 -20.40 15.77
N PRO A 516 -26.78 -21.41 14.89
CA PRO A 516 -25.56 -22.16 14.62
C PRO A 516 -24.65 -21.25 13.77
N SER A 517 -23.89 -20.35 14.40
CA SER A 517 -22.76 -19.73 13.70
C SER A 517 -21.73 -20.82 13.47
N SER A 518 -21.27 -20.96 12.24
CA SER A 518 -20.17 -21.87 11.91
C SER A 518 -18.98 -21.61 12.86
N GLN A 519 -18.22 -22.64 13.22
CA GLN A 519 -17.00 -22.46 14.03
C GLN A 519 -15.96 -21.55 13.34
N ASP A 520 -16.10 -21.31 12.03
CA ASP A 520 -15.23 -20.44 11.24
C ASP A 520 -15.51 -18.95 11.47
N ASP A 521 -16.78 -18.54 11.63
CA ASP A 521 -17.15 -17.13 11.88
C ASP A 521 -16.64 -16.59 13.23
N ARG A 522 -16.25 -17.47 14.16
CA ARG A 522 -15.75 -17.10 15.49
C ARG A 522 -14.23 -16.95 15.57
N ARG A 523 -13.50 -17.24 14.48
CA ARG A 523 -12.03 -17.24 14.48
C ARG A 523 -11.40 -15.99 13.85
N THR A 524 -12.10 -15.27 12.99
CA THR A 524 -11.64 -13.95 12.52
C THR A 524 -11.99 -12.90 13.57
N GLY A 525 -10.97 -12.35 14.23
CA GLY A 525 -11.14 -11.23 15.16
C GLY A 525 -11.77 -10.00 14.48
N SER A 526 -12.09 -8.97 15.27
CA SER A 526 -12.58 -7.70 14.72
C SER A 526 -11.60 -7.12 13.71
N ARG A 527 -12.06 -6.37 12.71
CA ARG A 527 -11.17 -5.71 11.75
C ARG A 527 -11.13 -4.20 11.94
N LEU A 528 -9.92 -3.65 11.91
CA LEU A 528 -9.70 -2.21 11.83
C LEU A 528 -9.13 -1.90 10.44
N ILE A 529 -9.94 -1.30 9.59
CA ILE A 529 -9.53 -0.86 8.26
C ILE A 529 -9.13 0.61 8.36
N ILE A 530 -7.97 0.97 7.84
CA ILE A 530 -7.52 2.37 7.80
C ILE A 530 -7.16 2.75 6.37
N PHE A 531 -7.69 3.88 5.92
CA PHE A 531 -7.42 4.44 4.61
C PHE A 531 -6.80 5.83 4.72
N VAL A 532 -5.57 5.98 4.24
CA VAL A 532 -4.86 7.26 4.16
C VAL A 532 -5.03 7.85 2.76
N ILE A 533 -5.67 9.00 2.65
CA ILE A 533 -5.81 9.73 1.39
C ILE A 533 -4.45 10.34 1.02
N GLY A 534 -3.89 9.95 -0.11
CA GLY A 534 -2.67 10.56 -0.64
C GLY A 534 -1.37 9.85 -0.30
N GLY A 535 -1.41 8.55 -0.03
CA GLY A 535 -0.20 7.76 0.10
C GLY A 535 0.02 7.21 1.51
N ILE A 536 0.52 5.98 1.58
CA ILE A 536 0.97 5.36 2.83
C ILE A 536 2.42 4.92 2.73
N THR A 537 3.16 5.04 3.81
CA THR A 537 4.59 4.71 3.87
C THR A 537 4.83 3.28 4.34
N TYR A 538 6.02 2.74 4.07
CA TYR A 538 6.40 1.41 4.55
C TYR A 538 6.50 1.30 6.08
N SER A 539 6.82 2.39 6.79
CA SER A 539 6.82 2.41 8.27
C SER A 539 5.40 2.41 8.85
N GLU A 540 4.45 3.06 8.19
CA GLU A 540 3.03 2.97 8.55
C GLU A 540 2.43 1.61 8.23
N MET A 541 2.86 0.98 7.12
CA MET A 541 2.51 -0.41 6.82
C MET A 541 3.00 -1.35 7.93
N ARG A 542 4.26 -1.20 8.37
CA ARG A 542 4.84 -1.95 9.50
C ARG A 542 3.98 -1.83 10.76
N ALA A 543 3.51 -0.62 11.10
CA ALA A 543 2.69 -0.39 12.28
C ALA A 543 1.41 -1.26 12.30
N ALA A 544 0.76 -1.49 11.16
CA ALA A 544 -0.41 -2.37 11.07
C ALA A 544 -0.08 -3.82 11.49
N TYR A 545 1.07 -4.35 11.06
CA TYR A 545 1.54 -5.68 11.45
C TYR A 545 1.91 -5.74 12.92
N GLU A 546 2.60 -4.73 13.45
CA GLU A 546 2.96 -4.63 14.87
C GLU A 546 1.72 -4.66 15.76
N VAL A 547 0.72 -3.81 15.46
CA VAL A 547 -0.51 -3.73 16.24
C VAL A 547 -1.32 -5.01 16.13
N THR A 548 -1.43 -5.62 14.94
CA THR A 548 -2.12 -6.91 14.78
C THR A 548 -1.42 -8.02 15.56
N GLN A 549 -0.09 -8.03 15.58
CA GLN A 549 0.68 -9.02 16.32
C GLN A 549 0.53 -8.83 17.85
N ALA A 550 0.45 -7.59 18.31
CA ALA A 550 0.22 -7.26 19.72
C ALA A 550 -1.22 -7.58 20.15
N VAL A 551 -2.21 -7.20 19.35
CA VAL A 551 -3.63 -7.38 19.64
C VAL A 551 -4.24 -8.46 18.76
N LYS A 552 -4.03 -9.72 19.16
CA LYS A 552 -4.50 -10.91 18.41
C LYS A 552 -6.01 -10.98 18.16
N SER A 553 -6.81 -10.21 18.90
CA SER A 553 -8.27 -10.13 18.73
C SER A 553 -8.72 -9.17 17.63
N CYS A 554 -7.81 -8.35 17.09
CA CYS A 554 -8.10 -7.42 16.02
C CYS A 554 -7.07 -7.48 14.89
N GLU A 555 -7.54 -7.66 13.66
CA GLU A 555 -6.72 -7.56 12.46
C GLU A 555 -6.76 -6.13 11.91
N VAL A 556 -5.59 -5.48 11.82
CA VAL A 556 -5.45 -4.17 11.19
C VAL A 556 -5.15 -4.34 9.71
N ILE A 557 -5.95 -3.70 8.85
CA ILE A 557 -5.74 -3.65 7.40
C ILE A 557 -5.57 -2.19 7.02
N VAL A 558 -4.47 -1.88 6.34
CA VAL A 558 -4.11 -0.50 6.01
C VAL A 558 -3.98 -0.31 4.50
N GLY A 559 -4.38 0.85 4.00
CA GLY A 559 -4.26 1.13 2.58
C GLY A 559 -4.41 2.60 2.23
N SER A 560 -4.30 2.87 0.96
CA SER A 560 -4.20 4.22 0.41
C SER A 560 -4.43 4.20 -1.11
N SER A 561 -4.40 5.37 -1.75
CA SER A 561 -4.36 5.47 -3.22
C SER A 561 -3.11 4.85 -3.84
N HIS A 562 -1.98 4.91 -3.15
CA HIS A 562 -0.68 4.33 -3.53
C HIS A 562 0.26 4.21 -2.31
N ILE A 563 1.40 3.53 -2.50
CA ILE A 563 2.48 3.42 -1.51
C ILE A 563 3.52 4.51 -1.78
N LEU A 564 4.00 5.16 -0.73
CA LEU A 564 4.96 6.25 -0.78
C LEU A 564 6.38 5.77 -0.52
N THR A 565 7.30 6.29 -1.32
CA THR A 565 8.70 6.50 -0.92
C THR A 565 8.90 8.00 -0.63
N PRO A 566 9.90 8.38 0.19
CA PRO A 566 10.17 9.79 0.45
C PRO A 566 10.40 10.60 -0.83
N ILE A 567 11.11 10.04 -1.80
CA ILE A 567 11.38 10.70 -3.09
C ILE A 567 10.09 10.90 -3.89
N ASN A 568 9.26 9.86 -4.04
CA ASN A 568 8.01 9.97 -4.80
C ASN A 568 7.07 11.01 -4.18
N LEU A 569 6.95 11.04 -2.84
CA LEU A 569 6.14 12.05 -2.15
C LEU A 569 6.63 13.47 -2.44
N LEU A 570 7.94 13.70 -2.35
CA LEU A 570 8.51 15.02 -2.61
C LEU A 570 8.21 15.48 -4.04
N GLU A 571 8.37 14.60 -5.04
CA GLU A 571 8.06 14.94 -6.43
C GLU A 571 6.57 15.24 -6.63
N ASP A 572 5.67 14.48 -5.99
CA ASP A 572 4.23 14.73 -6.01
C ASP A 572 3.87 16.07 -5.37
N ILE A 573 4.51 16.43 -4.25
CA ILE A 573 4.33 17.72 -3.57
C ILE A 573 4.81 18.88 -4.45
N LYS A 574 6.00 18.75 -5.07
CA LYS A 574 6.48 19.74 -6.03
C LYS A 574 5.49 19.94 -7.19
N ALA A 575 4.85 18.87 -7.64
CA ALA A 575 3.90 18.93 -8.76
C ALA A 575 2.53 19.58 -8.42
N LEU A 576 2.23 19.87 -7.15
CA LEU A 576 0.94 20.45 -6.75
C LEU A 576 0.72 21.89 -7.25
N SER A 577 1.78 22.71 -7.28
CA SER A 577 1.76 24.10 -7.76
C SER A 577 1.67 24.21 -9.28
N LYS A 578 2.06 23.16 -10.01
CA LYS A 578 2.04 23.16 -11.48
C LYS A 578 0.60 23.08 -11.98
N GLY A 579 0.19 24.04 -12.82
CA GLY A 579 -1.07 23.99 -13.54
C GLY A 579 -1.22 22.72 -14.41
N PRO A 580 -2.42 22.39 -14.88
CA PRO A 580 -2.58 21.36 -15.91
C PRO A 580 -1.67 21.72 -17.10
N MET A 581 -0.88 20.78 -17.61
CA MET A 581 -0.14 21.04 -18.85
C MET A 581 -1.17 21.37 -19.93
N GLU A 582 -0.99 22.48 -20.64
CA GLU A 582 -1.76 22.75 -21.85
C GLU A 582 -1.56 21.56 -22.80
N THR A 583 -2.66 20.88 -23.13
CA THR A 583 -2.65 19.88 -24.19
C THR A 583 -2.37 20.61 -25.49
N PHE A 584 -1.13 20.58 -25.96
CA PHE A 584 -0.78 21.04 -27.30
C PHE A 584 -1.51 20.16 -28.32
N THR A 585 -2.66 20.63 -28.82
CA THR A 585 -3.23 20.14 -30.07
C THR A 585 -2.30 20.58 -31.20
N ILE A 586 -1.58 19.63 -31.78
CA ILE A 586 -0.92 19.85 -33.07
C ILE A 586 -2.05 19.96 -34.09
N GLU A 587 -2.42 21.19 -34.45
CA GLU A 587 -3.19 21.43 -35.66
C GLU A 587 -2.32 21.02 -36.84
N GLU A 588 -2.54 19.82 -37.38
CA GLU A 588 -2.05 19.47 -38.71
C GLU A 588 -2.70 20.43 -39.71
N ARG A 589 -1.94 21.46 -40.10
CA ARG A 589 -2.27 22.28 -41.26
C ARG A 589 -2.21 21.39 -42.49
N SER A 590 -3.38 20.90 -42.91
CA SER A 590 -3.60 20.40 -44.26
C SER A 590 -3.34 21.53 -45.24
N ASN A 591 -2.18 21.52 -45.89
CA ASN A 591 -1.96 22.33 -47.08
C ASN A 591 -2.79 21.74 -48.22
N ALA A 592 -3.66 22.59 -48.75
CA ALA A 592 -4.43 22.39 -49.98
C ALA A 592 -3.52 22.28 -51.21
#